data_AF-A0AAN9FLU0-F1
#
_entry.id   AF-A0AAN9FLU0-F1
#
_cell.length_a   1.000
_cell.length_b   1.000
_cell.length_c   1.000
_cell.angle_alpha   90.00
_cell.angle_beta   90.00
_cell.angle_gamma   90.00
#
_symmetry.space_group_name_H-M   'P 1'
#
loop_
_entity.id
_entity.type
_entity.pdbx_description
1 polymer ?
#
loop_
_entity_poly.entity_id
_entity_poly.type
_entity_poly.pdbx_seq_one_letter_code
_entity_poly.pdbx_strand_id
1 'polypeptide(L)'
;MDMGLWNGLQWCWIFNWRRPLFQWEKGQVEELKMKLEEASLAIEGNDVPHWRFEERGKINTRSRLKKMKLIHQDNANCPFCNRVEESIEHLFLHCDFSWKLWCHSLLDWKIETVMPGSVETWFDMWMNNIKTGVEAKLWWSVFYANVWAIWFHRNKKVFENKKVDWTDVAYLIKSRVCMRGLYWCVLFVFP
;
A
#
# COMPACT_ATOMS: atom_id res chain seq x y z
N MET A 1 -10.28 2.44 10.68
CA MET A 1 -11.12 1.30 11.04
C MET A 1 -10.31 0.54 12.05
N ASP A 2 -10.66 0.71 13.32
CA ASP A 2 -9.95 0.02 14.39
C ASP A 2 -10.35 -1.45 14.35
N MET A 3 -9.35 -2.33 14.41
CA MET A 3 -9.50 -3.77 14.25
C MET A 3 -9.94 -4.43 15.57
N GLY A 4 -10.60 -3.67 16.45
CA GLY A 4 -10.95 -4.08 17.80
C GLY A 4 -11.32 -2.94 18.74
N LEU A 5 -11.61 -3.30 19.99
CA LEU A 5 -11.97 -2.40 21.09
C LEU A 5 -11.21 -2.81 22.36
N TRP A 6 -10.81 -1.84 23.18
CA TRP A 6 -10.32 -2.14 24.52
C TRP A 6 -11.50 -2.35 25.48
N ASN A 7 -11.50 -3.45 26.23
CA ASN A 7 -12.55 -3.74 27.21
C ASN A 7 -12.19 -3.34 28.66
N GLY A 8 -11.06 -2.63 28.84
CA GLY A 8 -10.53 -2.21 30.15
C GLY A 8 -9.41 -3.10 30.66
N LEU A 9 -9.32 -4.35 30.22
CA LEU A 9 -8.28 -5.31 30.64
C LEU A 9 -7.44 -5.85 29.47
N GLN A 10 -8.07 -6.02 28.29
CA GLN A 10 -7.44 -6.58 27.11
C GLN A 10 -8.01 -5.98 25.82
N TRP A 11 -7.27 -6.16 24.73
CA TRP A 11 -7.72 -5.81 23.39
C TRP A 11 -8.64 -6.91 22.85
N CYS A 12 -9.86 -6.53 22.47
CA CYS A 12 -10.81 -7.42 21.82
C CYS A 12 -10.75 -7.21 20.30
N TRP A 13 -10.27 -8.21 19.56
CA TRP A 13 -10.18 -8.17 18.11
C TRP A 13 -11.56 -8.26 17.45
N ILE A 14 -11.89 -7.30 16.58
CA ILE A 14 -13.13 -7.26 15.80
C ILE A 14 -12.79 -7.23 14.31
N PHE A 15 -12.98 -8.37 13.64
CA PHE A 15 -12.70 -8.52 12.22
C PHE A 15 -13.96 -8.37 11.38
N ASN A 16 -13.97 -7.35 10.53
CA ASN A 16 -14.97 -7.19 9.49
C ASN A 16 -14.38 -7.62 8.15
N TRP A 17 -14.76 -8.80 7.68
CA TRP A 17 -14.30 -9.33 6.40
C TRP A 17 -15.02 -8.66 5.23
N ARG A 18 -14.29 -8.30 4.18
CA ARG A 18 -14.86 -7.66 2.97
C ARG A 18 -15.88 -8.54 2.23
N ARG A 19 -15.79 -9.87 2.40
CA ARG A 19 -16.72 -10.86 1.85
C ARG A 19 -16.95 -11.99 2.87
N PRO A 20 -18.01 -12.79 2.71
CA PRO A 20 -18.16 -14.03 3.47
C PRO A 20 -16.95 -14.95 3.29
N LEU A 21 -16.55 -15.59 4.38
CA LEU A 21 -15.45 -16.58 4.39
C LEU A 21 -15.91 -17.86 3.70
N PHE A 22 -15.05 -18.42 2.84
CA PHE A 22 -15.26 -19.75 2.30
C PHE A 22 -15.01 -20.81 3.38
N GLN A 23 -15.57 -22.01 3.20
CA GLN A 23 -15.48 -23.08 4.20
C GLN A 23 -14.03 -23.45 4.52
N TRP A 24 -13.13 -23.42 3.53
CA TRP A 24 -11.70 -23.70 3.70
C TRP A 24 -10.91 -22.56 4.35
N GLU A 25 -11.46 -21.34 4.43
CA GLU A 25 -10.81 -20.20 5.10
C GLU A 25 -11.10 -20.17 6.60
N LYS A 26 -12.15 -20.88 7.05
CA LYS A 26 -12.58 -20.86 8.46
C LYS A 26 -11.48 -21.33 9.42
N GLY A 27 -10.82 -22.44 9.11
CA GLY A 27 -9.71 -22.96 9.94
C GLY A 27 -8.53 -21.99 10.02
N GLN A 28 -8.23 -21.26 8.96
CA GLN A 28 -7.16 -20.25 8.96
C GLN A 28 -7.52 -19.05 9.84
N VAL A 29 -8.80 -18.66 9.87
CA VAL A 29 -9.28 -17.58 10.73
C VAL A 29 -9.30 -18.01 12.20
N GLU A 30 -9.61 -19.26 12.50
CA GLU A 30 -9.51 -19.82 13.85
C GLU A 30 -8.06 -19.84 14.35
N GLU A 31 -7.13 -20.31 13.52
CA GLU A 31 -5.69 -20.27 13.84
C GLU A 31 -5.19 -18.84 14.09
N LEU A 32 -5.63 -17.88 13.27
CA LEU A 32 -5.32 -16.47 13.46
C LEU A 32 -5.86 -15.95 14.79
N LYS A 33 -7.11 -16.28 15.15
CA LYS A 33 -7.70 -15.85 16.43
C LYS A 33 -6.92 -16.37 17.62
N MET A 34 -6.52 -17.64 17.61
CA MET A 34 -5.70 -18.21 18.68
C MET A 34 -4.37 -17.45 18.86
N LYS A 35 -3.67 -17.14 17.76
CA LYS A 35 -2.42 -16.37 17.82
C LYS A 35 -2.61 -14.94 18.34
N LEU A 36 -3.77 -14.36 18.06
CA LEU A 36 -4.10 -12.99 18.48
C LEU A 36 -4.52 -12.91 19.95
N GLU A 37 -5.04 -14.01 20.52
CA GLU A 37 -5.33 -14.13 21.95
C GLU A 37 -4.03 -14.21 22.78
N GLU A 38 -2.97 -14.80 22.23
CA GLU A 38 -1.65 -14.86 22.87
C GLU A 38 -0.84 -13.55 22.71
N ALA A 39 -1.27 -12.64 21.84
CA ALA A 39 -0.56 -11.40 21.55
C ALA A 39 -0.93 -10.28 22.54
N SER A 40 0.03 -9.77 23.30
CA SER A 40 -0.13 -8.58 24.13
C SER A 40 0.32 -7.32 23.37
N LEU A 41 -0.59 -6.36 23.22
CA LEU A 41 -0.26 -5.04 22.67
C LEU A 41 0.38 -4.20 23.78
N ALA A 42 1.61 -3.72 23.55
CA ALA A 42 2.28 -2.82 24.49
C ALA A 42 1.60 -1.44 24.46
N ILE A 43 1.13 -0.97 25.62
CA ILE A 43 0.38 0.30 25.75
C ILE A 43 1.31 1.51 25.63
N GLU A 44 2.61 1.36 25.92
CA GLU A 44 3.58 2.46 26.00
C GLU A 44 4.71 2.38 24.96
N GLY A 45 4.54 1.55 23.92
CA GLY A 45 5.46 1.51 22.79
C GLY A 45 5.05 2.53 21.73
N ASN A 46 5.97 3.37 21.27
CA ASN A 46 5.75 4.08 20.01
C ASN A 46 5.70 3.05 18.88
N ASP A 47 4.58 2.98 18.16
CA ASP A 47 4.49 2.20 16.92
C ASP A 47 5.57 2.69 15.95
N VAL A 48 6.60 1.87 15.74
CA VAL A 48 7.57 2.12 14.68
C VAL A 48 7.04 1.44 13.43
N PRO A 49 6.75 2.18 12.35
CA PRO A 49 6.34 1.57 11.09
C PRO A 49 7.49 0.72 10.56
N HIS A 50 7.43 -0.59 10.81
CA HIS A 50 8.39 -1.54 10.27
C HIS A 50 7.82 -2.10 8.96
N TRP A 51 8.15 -1.43 7.85
CA TRP A 51 7.98 -2.01 6.53
C TRP A 51 9.10 -3.03 6.33
N ARG A 52 8.81 -4.29 6.65
CA ARG A 52 9.72 -5.39 6.31
C ARG A 52 9.42 -5.85 4.90
N PHE A 53 10.28 -5.50 3.95
CA PHE A 53 10.30 -6.02 2.58
C PHE A 53 10.82 -7.48 2.58
N GLU A 54 10.32 -8.34 3.48
CA GLU A 54 10.79 -9.73 3.64
C GLU A 54 9.83 -10.78 3.05
N GLU A 55 10.42 -11.86 2.53
CA GLU A 55 9.96 -12.94 1.63
C GLU A 55 8.52 -13.51 1.77
N ARG A 56 7.79 -13.20 2.85
CA ARG A 56 6.42 -13.69 3.08
C ARG A 56 5.34 -12.61 2.96
N GLY A 57 5.71 -11.32 2.83
CA GLY A 57 4.83 -10.21 2.47
C GLY A 57 4.41 -10.28 1.00
N LYS A 58 3.68 -11.31 0.65
CA LYS A 58 3.50 -11.75 -0.73
C LYS A 58 2.32 -11.02 -1.36
N ILE A 59 2.61 -9.94 -2.08
CA ILE A 59 1.61 -9.21 -2.88
C ILE A 59 1.01 -10.16 -3.92
N ASN A 60 -0.32 -10.20 -4.02
CA ASN A 60 -1.06 -11.06 -4.96
C ASN A 60 -1.04 -10.50 -6.39
N THR A 61 0.15 -10.31 -6.93
CA THR A 61 0.36 -10.03 -8.35
C THR A 61 -0.08 -11.24 -9.19
N ARG A 62 -0.50 -11.02 -10.42
CA ARG A 62 -0.96 -12.10 -11.30
C ARG A 62 0.17 -13.08 -11.64
N SER A 63 1.42 -12.62 -11.79
CA SER A 63 2.58 -13.52 -11.92
C SER A 63 2.68 -14.50 -10.76
N ARG A 64 2.43 -14.02 -9.54
CA ARG A 64 2.41 -14.86 -8.34
C ARG A 64 1.23 -15.83 -8.34
N LEU A 65 0.03 -15.34 -8.63
CA LEU A 65 -1.17 -16.18 -8.66
C LEU A 65 -1.05 -17.28 -9.73
N LYS A 66 -0.41 -16.98 -10.87
CA LYS A 66 -0.07 -17.95 -11.91
C LYS A 66 0.91 -19.01 -11.39
N LYS A 67 1.98 -18.62 -10.70
CA LYS A 67 2.91 -19.56 -10.04
C LYS A 67 2.21 -20.45 -9.01
N MET A 68 1.20 -19.92 -8.32
CA MET A 68 0.38 -20.66 -7.36
C MET A 68 -0.75 -21.47 -8.02
N LYS A 69 -0.87 -21.47 -9.35
CA LYS A 69 -1.94 -22.12 -10.13
C LYS A 69 -3.37 -21.69 -9.74
N LEU A 70 -3.51 -20.44 -9.26
CA LEU A 70 -4.81 -19.86 -8.89
C LEU A 70 -5.51 -19.12 -10.03
N ILE A 71 -4.80 -18.84 -11.14
CA ILE A 71 -5.35 -18.22 -12.36
C ILE A 71 -4.81 -18.94 -13.61
N HIS A 72 -5.54 -18.83 -14.72
CA HIS A 72 -5.08 -19.32 -16.03
C HIS A 72 -3.82 -18.59 -16.50
N GLN A 73 -2.94 -19.30 -17.21
CA GLN A 73 -1.64 -18.78 -17.66
C GLN A 73 -1.77 -17.55 -18.57
N ASP A 74 -2.86 -17.49 -19.35
CA ASP A 74 -3.15 -16.40 -20.29
C ASP A 74 -3.71 -15.14 -19.61
N ASN A 75 -4.11 -15.24 -18.33
CA ASN A 75 -4.72 -14.13 -17.57
C ASN A 75 -3.72 -13.41 -16.66
N ALA A 76 -2.41 -13.49 -16.96
CA ALA A 76 -1.36 -12.98 -16.10
C ALA A 76 -0.97 -11.51 -16.35
N ASN A 77 -1.49 -10.90 -17.42
CA ASN A 77 -1.16 -9.54 -17.81
C ASN A 77 -1.58 -8.51 -16.74
N CYS A 78 -0.84 -7.41 -16.64
CA CYS A 78 -1.14 -6.30 -15.75
C CYS A 78 -2.57 -5.78 -15.96
N PRO A 79 -3.39 -5.66 -14.90
CA PRO A 79 -4.75 -5.14 -15.02
C PRO A 79 -4.81 -3.73 -15.61
N PHE A 80 -3.77 -2.91 -15.45
CA PHE A 80 -3.75 -1.55 -15.99
C PHE A 80 -3.44 -1.51 -17.48
N CYS A 81 -2.27 -2.00 -17.91
CA CYS A 81 -1.81 -1.89 -19.29
C CYS A 81 -2.24 -3.05 -20.19
N ASN A 82 -2.54 -4.22 -19.62
CA ASN A 82 -2.86 -5.47 -20.32
C ASN A 82 -1.81 -5.96 -21.34
N ARG A 83 -0.55 -5.48 -21.27
CA ARG A 83 0.51 -5.81 -22.24
C ARG A 83 1.60 -6.74 -21.71
N VAL A 84 1.97 -6.59 -20.43
CA VAL A 84 3.08 -7.32 -19.80
C VAL A 84 2.54 -8.08 -18.59
N GLU A 85 3.13 -9.24 -18.28
CA GLU A 85 2.80 -10.01 -17.07
C GLU A 85 2.96 -9.13 -15.80
N GLU A 86 2.00 -9.19 -14.88
CA GLU A 86 2.01 -8.36 -13.67
C GLU A 86 3.07 -8.87 -12.67
N SER A 87 4.23 -8.24 -12.62
CA SER A 87 5.20 -8.34 -11.52
C SER A 87 5.04 -7.20 -10.51
N ILE A 88 5.78 -7.23 -9.40
CA ILE A 88 5.80 -6.14 -8.42
C ILE A 88 6.41 -4.89 -9.05
N GLU A 89 7.55 -5.06 -9.72
CA GLU A 89 8.31 -4.00 -10.40
C GLU A 89 7.48 -3.38 -11.53
N HIS A 90 6.85 -4.22 -12.35
CA HIS A 90 5.95 -3.73 -13.39
C HIS A 90 4.76 -2.98 -12.79
N LEU A 91 4.06 -3.57 -11.80
CA LEU A 91 2.88 -2.95 -11.24
C LEU A 91 3.18 -1.60 -10.59
N PHE A 92 4.25 -1.48 -9.81
CA PHE A 92 4.51 -0.27 -9.03
C PHE A 92 5.37 0.75 -9.76
N LEU A 93 6.22 0.36 -10.72
CA LEU A 93 7.19 1.27 -11.35
C LEU A 93 7.02 1.37 -12.87
N HIS A 94 7.02 0.22 -13.57
CA HIS A 94 7.22 0.21 -15.03
C HIS A 94 5.94 0.16 -15.87
N CYS A 95 4.78 -0.06 -15.26
CA CYS A 95 3.51 0.08 -15.96
C CYS A 95 3.29 1.55 -16.33
N ASP A 96 2.92 1.86 -17.58
CA ASP A 96 2.64 3.25 -18.01
C ASP A 96 1.70 4.00 -17.06
N PHE A 97 0.74 3.28 -16.48
CA PHE A 97 -0.18 3.85 -15.49
C PHE A 97 0.58 4.36 -14.26
N SER A 98 1.41 3.50 -13.66
CA SER A 98 2.18 3.82 -12.45
C SER A 98 3.30 4.81 -12.74
N TRP A 99 3.98 4.68 -13.89
CA TRP A 99 4.98 5.62 -14.36
C TRP A 99 4.42 7.06 -14.41
N LYS A 100 3.23 7.25 -15.00
CA LYS A 100 2.57 8.56 -15.07
C LYS A 100 2.29 9.14 -13.68
N LEU A 101 1.86 8.31 -12.73
CA LEU A 101 1.60 8.75 -11.35
C LEU A 101 2.87 9.22 -10.65
N TRP A 102 3.97 8.47 -10.81
CA TRP A 102 5.26 8.87 -10.26
C TRP A 102 5.78 10.14 -10.91
N CYS A 103 5.78 10.25 -12.24
CA CYS A 103 6.18 11.48 -12.93
C CYS A 103 5.35 12.68 -12.47
N HIS A 104 4.03 12.53 -12.37
CA HIS A 104 3.16 13.59 -11.88
C HIS A 104 3.51 14.01 -10.46
N SER A 105 3.75 13.04 -9.57
CA SER A 105 4.12 13.30 -8.18
C SER A 105 5.49 13.95 -8.06
N LEU A 106 6.47 13.55 -8.87
CA LEU A 106 7.84 14.09 -8.85
C LEU A 106 7.91 15.51 -9.44
N LEU A 107 7.07 15.81 -10.43
CA LEU A 107 6.98 17.15 -11.05
C LEU A 107 6.58 18.23 -10.04
N ASP A 108 5.67 17.93 -9.10
CA ASP A 108 5.28 18.88 -8.05
C ASP A 108 6.47 19.28 -7.16
N TRP A 109 7.46 18.40 -7.04
CA TRP A 109 8.67 18.59 -6.23
C TRP A 109 9.89 19.00 -7.06
N LYS A 110 9.73 19.18 -8.39
CA LYS A 110 10.80 19.51 -9.35
C LYS A 110 11.98 18.53 -9.28
N ILE A 111 11.69 17.25 -9.09
CA ILE A 111 12.71 16.20 -9.00
C ILE A 111 12.82 15.49 -10.33
N GLU A 112 14.04 15.49 -10.87
CA GLU A 112 14.42 14.71 -12.03
C GLU A 112 15.19 13.48 -11.56
N THR A 113 14.66 12.30 -11.82
CA THR A 113 15.30 11.05 -11.44
C THR A 113 14.90 9.95 -12.41
N VAL A 114 15.76 8.94 -12.49
CA VAL A 114 15.51 7.74 -13.28
C VAL A 114 14.80 6.73 -12.38
N MET A 115 13.71 6.15 -12.88
CA MET A 115 13.03 5.08 -12.17
C MET A 115 13.98 3.88 -12.00
N PRO A 116 14.17 3.38 -10.79
CA PRO A 116 15.01 2.22 -10.54
C PRO A 116 14.34 0.94 -11.05
N GLY A 117 15.13 -0.13 -11.14
CA GLY A 117 14.64 -1.44 -11.57
C GLY A 117 13.86 -2.21 -10.50
N SER A 118 13.89 -1.78 -9.24
CA SER A 118 13.21 -2.47 -8.13
C SER A 118 12.49 -1.49 -7.21
N VAL A 119 11.39 -1.95 -6.62
CA VAL A 119 10.63 -1.18 -5.63
C VAL A 119 11.43 -0.96 -4.35
N GLU A 120 12.32 -1.89 -4.02
CA GLU A 120 13.23 -1.78 -2.87
C GLU A 120 14.22 -0.63 -3.05
N THR A 121 14.90 -0.57 -4.20
CA THR A 121 15.80 0.56 -4.50
C THR A 121 15.01 1.87 -4.55
N TRP A 122 13.78 1.86 -5.08
CA TRP A 122 12.93 3.05 -5.03
C TRP A 122 12.59 3.47 -3.61
N PHE A 123 12.24 2.51 -2.75
CA PHE A 123 11.98 2.75 -1.35
C PHE A 123 13.20 3.37 -0.66
N ASP A 124 14.39 2.80 -0.84
CA ASP A 124 15.62 3.32 -0.25
C ASP A 124 15.92 4.75 -0.69
N MET A 125 15.77 5.05 -1.98
CA MET A 125 15.94 6.40 -2.51
C MET A 125 14.96 7.41 -1.88
N TRP A 126 13.73 6.98 -1.59
CA TRP A 126 12.73 7.83 -0.96
C TRP A 126 12.94 7.96 0.56
N MET A 127 13.35 6.89 1.24
CA MET A 127 13.45 6.87 2.70
C MET A 127 14.78 7.44 3.21
N ASN A 128 15.88 7.15 2.53
CA ASN A 128 17.24 7.56 2.93
C ASN A 128 17.62 8.93 2.36
N ASN A 129 16.70 9.90 2.42
CA ASN A 129 16.94 11.26 1.98
C ASN A 129 17.49 12.13 3.12
N ILE A 130 18.08 13.29 2.78
CA ILE A 130 18.72 14.21 3.74
C ILE A 130 17.68 15.08 4.51
N LYS A 131 16.39 15.00 4.15
CA LYS A 131 15.36 15.86 4.73
C LYS A 131 15.03 15.41 6.16
N THR A 132 14.61 16.37 6.98
CA THR A 132 14.20 16.13 8.37
C THR A 132 12.85 16.80 8.67
N GLY A 133 12.25 16.49 9.82
CA GLY A 133 11.03 17.14 10.28
C GLY A 133 9.80 16.91 9.37
N VAL A 134 9.00 17.96 9.16
CA VAL A 134 7.76 17.90 8.37
C VAL A 134 8.03 17.60 6.89
N GLU A 135 9.14 18.11 6.34
CA GLU A 135 9.48 17.92 4.93
C GLU A 135 9.77 16.45 4.61
N ALA A 136 10.53 15.76 5.47
CA ALA A 136 10.78 14.32 5.34
C ALA A 136 9.48 13.51 5.34
N LYS A 137 8.53 13.89 6.21
CA LYS A 137 7.29 13.15 6.39
C LYS A 137 6.30 13.41 5.25
N LEU A 138 6.25 14.64 4.74
CA LEU A 138 5.55 14.96 3.50
C LEU A 138 6.14 14.16 2.33
N TRP A 139 7.46 14.14 2.22
CA TRP A 139 8.18 13.38 1.20
C TRP A 139 7.83 11.88 1.25
N TRP A 140 7.98 11.23 2.41
CA TRP A 140 7.59 9.82 2.58
C TRP A 140 6.11 9.59 2.30
N SER A 141 5.23 10.54 2.64
CA SER A 141 3.80 10.41 2.39
C SER A 141 3.45 10.32 0.90
N VAL A 142 4.23 10.96 0.02
CA VAL A 142 4.05 10.86 -1.44
C VAL A 142 4.34 9.44 -1.91
N PHE A 143 5.43 8.84 -1.43
CA PHE A 143 5.76 7.44 -1.75
C PHE A 143 4.64 6.50 -1.34
N TYR A 144 4.23 6.55 -0.08
CA TYR A 144 3.18 5.67 0.45
C TYR A 144 1.83 5.92 -0.23
N ALA A 145 1.50 7.17 -0.57
CA ALA A 145 0.28 7.50 -1.28
C ALA A 145 0.26 6.89 -2.69
N ASN A 146 1.37 6.96 -3.43
CA ASN A 146 1.51 6.32 -4.75
C ASN A 146 1.34 4.80 -4.66
N VAL A 147 2.13 4.14 -3.81
CA VAL A 147 2.07 2.67 -3.64
C VAL A 147 0.66 2.23 -3.23
N TRP A 148 0.07 2.89 -2.25
CA TRP A 148 -1.30 2.58 -1.80
C TRP A 148 -2.33 2.78 -2.92
N ALA A 149 -2.26 3.90 -3.65
CA ALA A 149 -3.24 4.23 -4.68
C ALA A 149 -3.16 3.26 -5.87
N ILE A 150 -1.95 2.93 -6.33
CA ILE A 150 -1.70 1.93 -7.36
C ILE A 150 -2.34 0.59 -6.95
N TRP A 151 -2.03 0.10 -5.75
CA TRP A 151 -2.55 -1.18 -5.26
C TRP A 151 -4.07 -1.17 -5.10
N PHE A 152 -4.62 -0.10 -4.52
CA PHE A 152 -6.05 0.06 -4.28
C PHE A 152 -6.85 0.08 -5.59
N HIS A 153 -6.42 0.88 -6.56
CA HIS A 153 -7.09 0.98 -7.85
C HIS A 153 -6.91 -0.27 -8.70
N ARG A 154 -5.76 -0.94 -8.62
CA ARG A 154 -5.54 -2.26 -9.23
C ARG A 154 -6.58 -3.25 -8.73
N ASN A 155 -6.78 -3.31 -7.41
CA ASN A 155 -7.74 -4.23 -6.82
C ASN A 155 -9.18 -3.89 -7.19
N LYS A 156 -9.56 -2.60 -7.22
CA LYS A 156 -10.87 -2.20 -7.75
C LYS A 156 -11.07 -2.64 -9.20
N LYS A 157 -10.06 -2.49 -10.05
CA LYS A 157 -10.13 -2.93 -11.44
C LYS A 157 -10.29 -4.45 -11.55
N VAL A 158 -9.56 -5.21 -10.73
CA VAL A 158 -9.61 -6.69 -10.75
C VAL A 158 -10.95 -7.23 -10.21
N PHE A 159 -11.48 -6.68 -9.11
CA PHE A 159 -12.65 -7.24 -8.44
C PHE A 159 -13.97 -6.60 -8.83
N GLU A 160 -13.96 -5.34 -9.28
CA GLU A 160 -15.17 -4.57 -9.58
C GLU A 160 -15.24 -4.15 -11.07
N ASN A 161 -14.24 -4.54 -11.89
CA ASN A 161 -14.11 -4.15 -13.30
C ASN A 161 -14.26 -2.63 -13.55
N LYS A 162 -13.92 -1.81 -12.55
CA LYS A 162 -14.04 -0.35 -12.65
C LYS A 162 -13.02 0.19 -13.63
N LYS A 163 -13.46 1.09 -14.50
CA LYS A 163 -12.55 1.96 -15.26
C LYS A 163 -11.78 2.83 -14.28
N VAL A 164 -10.47 2.92 -14.48
CA VAL A 164 -9.57 3.73 -13.68
C VAL A 164 -8.84 4.65 -14.62
N ASP A 165 -9.05 5.96 -14.47
CA ASP A 165 -8.20 6.97 -15.09
C ASP A 165 -7.05 7.31 -14.13
N TRP A 166 -5.84 7.44 -14.68
CA TRP A 166 -4.67 7.80 -13.89
C TRP A 166 -4.76 9.24 -13.38
N THR A 167 -5.47 10.13 -14.08
CA THR A 167 -5.64 11.53 -13.66
C THR A 167 -6.41 11.62 -12.34
N ASP A 168 -7.53 10.91 -12.23
CA ASP A 168 -8.33 10.79 -10.99
C ASP A 168 -7.48 10.28 -9.82
N VAL A 169 -6.64 9.27 -10.10
CA VAL A 169 -5.74 8.70 -9.09
C VAL A 169 -4.65 9.69 -8.67
N ALA A 170 -4.12 10.47 -9.61
CA ALA A 170 -3.17 11.54 -9.32
C ALA A 170 -3.79 12.62 -8.41
N TYR A 171 -5.04 13.05 -8.69
CA TYR A 171 -5.76 13.97 -7.80
C TYR A 171 -6.02 13.39 -6.41
N LEU A 172 -6.33 12.09 -6.33
CA LEU A 172 -6.48 11.40 -5.04
C LEU A 172 -5.17 11.37 -4.25
N ILE A 173 -4.04 11.10 -4.91
CA ILE A 173 -2.71 11.13 -4.27
C ILE A 173 -2.43 12.52 -3.74
N LYS A 174 -2.60 13.55 -4.58
CA LYS A 174 -2.43 14.96 -4.19
C LYS A 174 -3.26 15.34 -2.98
N SER A 175 -4.57 15.10 -3.03
CA SER A 175 -5.46 15.42 -1.91
C SER A 175 -5.06 14.71 -0.61
N ARG A 176 -4.61 13.46 -0.67
CA ARG A 176 -4.13 12.71 0.52
C ARG A 176 -2.82 13.24 1.08
N VAL A 177 -1.89 13.62 0.22
CA VAL A 177 -0.62 14.24 0.64
C VAL A 177 -0.89 15.63 1.23
N CYS A 178 -1.72 16.45 0.59
CA CYS A 178 -2.09 17.78 1.09
C CYS A 178 -2.86 17.72 2.41
N MET A 179 -3.83 16.81 2.59
CA MET A 179 -4.54 16.66 3.87
C MET A 179 -3.61 16.24 5.00
N ARG A 180 -2.63 15.38 4.72
CA ARG A 180 -1.58 15.04 5.70
C ARG A 180 -0.69 16.26 5.96
N GLY A 181 -0.26 16.99 4.94
CA GLY A 181 0.49 18.24 5.11
C GLY A 181 -0.24 19.26 5.97
N LEU A 182 -1.54 19.47 5.73
CA LEU A 182 -2.37 20.40 6.49
C LEU A 182 -2.58 19.93 7.93
N TYR A 183 -2.85 18.64 8.17
CA TYR A 183 -2.95 18.11 9.53
C TYR A 183 -1.66 18.35 10.32
N TRP A 184 -0.52 18.24 9.66
CA TRP A 184 0.80 18.46 10.26
C TRP A 184 1.12 19.94 10.40
N CYS A 185 0.70 20.81 9.48
CA CYS A 185 0.78 22.26 9.67
C CYS A 185 -0.11 22.72 10.82
N VAL A 186 -1.35 22.22 10.94
CA VAL A 186 -2.28 22.63 11.99
C VAL A 186 -1.81 22.19 13.38
N LEU A 187 -1.21 21.00 13.51
CA LEU A 187 -0.64 20.52 14.77
C LEU A 187 0.65 21.24 15.21
N PHE A 188 1.29 22.02 14.33
CA PHE A 188 2.53 22.76 14.62
C PHE A 188 2.38 24.29 14.52
N VAL A 189 1.17 24.82 14.25
CA VAL A 189 0.87 26.27 14.14
C VAL A 189 0.10 26.82 15.35
N PHE A 190 -0.30 25.97 16.30
CA PHE A 190 -0.78 26.43 17.60
C PHE A 190 0.29 26.16 18.67
N PRO A 191 0.92 27.20 19.26
CA PRO A 191 1.79 27.05 20.42
C PRO A 191 1.01 26.66 21.67
#